data_AF-A0A495IGE3-F1
#
_entry.id   AF-A0A495IGE3-F1
#
_cell.length_a   1.000
_cell.length_b   1.000
_cell.length_c   1.000
_cell.angle_alpha   90.00
_cell.angle_beta   90.00
_cell.angle_gamma   90.00
#
_symmetry.space_group_name_H-M   'P 1'
#
loop_
_entity.id
_entity.type
_entity.pdbx_description
1 polymer ?
#
loop_
_entity_poly.entity_id
_entity_poly.type
_entity_poly.pdbx_seq_one_letter_code
_entity_poly.pdbx_strand_id
1 'polypeptide(L)'
;MDALSYVVSMCLFGLILAETVISVRARQAVKGSRQRYVLLTQRRILSWTVNIGFAVQGVIGLVIGQPFSVISLLFAVYLSWTEIKNHKDDDDWFNGRMKKIWKGVKKAFAPPIKIPAPAPSPSPVFG
;
A
#
# COMPACT_ATOMS: atom_id res chain seq x y z
N MET A 1 -19.93 20.40 -4.67
CA MET A 1 -19.55 18.97 -4.59
C MET A 1 -18.71 18.53 -5.78
N ASP A 2 -18.88 19.18 -6.95
CA ASP A 2 -18.15 18.81 -8.18
C ASP A 2 -16.63 18.96 -8.06
N ALA A 3 -16.14 19.99 -7.37
CA ALA A 3 -14.71 20.18 -7.14
C ALA A 3 -14.07 19.03 -6.35
N LEU A 4 -14.75 18.50 -5.32
CA LEU A 4 -14.22 17.41 -4.50
C LEU A 4 -14.24 16.08 -5.27
N SER A 5 -15.32 15.82 -6.01
CA SER A 5 -15.41 14.66 -6.92
C SER A 5 -14.35 14.71 -8.02
N TYR A 6 -14.09 15.89 -8.58
CA TYR A 6 -13.06 16.11 -9.59
C TYR A 6 -11.65 15.88 -9.03
N VAL A 7 -11.32 16.44 -7.86
CA VAL A 7 -10.02 16.24 -7.21
C VAL A 7 -9.78 14.76 -6.90
N VAL A 8 -10.77 14.06 -6.33
CA VAL A 8 -10.68 12.62 -6.06
C VAL A 8 -10.45 11.82 -7.35
N SER A 9 -11.16 12.17 -8.42
CA SER A 9 -11.00 11.52 -9.73
C SER A 9 -9.61 11.77 -10.33
N MET A 10 -9.08 12.99 -10.21
CA MET A 10 -7.72 13.32 -10.67
C MET A 10 -6.63 12.61 -9.85
N CYS A 11 -6.82 12.48 -8.53
CA CYS A 11 -5.92 11.70 -7.67
C CYS A 11 -5.92 10.23 -8.05
N LEU A 12 -7.10 9.63 -8.28
CA LEU A 12 -7.21 8.25 -8.75
C LEU A 12 -6.54 8.05 -10.11
N PHE A 13 -6.76 8.98 -11.04
CA PHE A 13 -6.12 8.95 -12.35
C PHE A 13 -4.59 9.00 -12.23
N GLY A 14 -4.06 9.90 -11.39
CA GLY A 14 -2.62 9.97 -11.11
C GLY A 14 -2.05 8.68 -10.51
N LEU A 15 -2.79 8.04 -9.59
CA LEU A 15 -2.41 6.76 -9.01
C LEU A 15 -2.39 5.63 -10.04
N ILE A 16 -3.38 5.58 -10.94
CA ILE A 16 -3.44 4.60 -12.04
C ILE A 16 -2.27 4.80 -13.01
N LEU A 17 -1.93 6.05 -13.35
CA LEU A 17 -0.76 6.34 -14.17
C LEU A 17 0.53 5.87 -13.50
N ALA A 18 0.71 6.16 -12.20
CA ALA A 18 1.87 5.71 -11.45
C ALA A 18 1.98 4.17 -11.41
N GLU A 19 0.86 3.48 -11.16
CA GLU A 19 0.79 2.01 -11.20
C GLU A 19 1.19 1.47 -12.57
N THR A 20 0.73 2.12 -13.65
CA THR A 20 1.02 1.71 -15.03
C THR A 20 2.51 1.85 -15.34
N VAL A 21 3.13 2.98 -14.98
CA VAL A 21 4.57 3.21 -15.17
C VAL A 21 5.41 2.19 -14.39
N ILE A 22 5.04 1.92 -13.13
CA ILE A 22 5.75 0.92 -12.32
C ILE A 22 5.56 -0.49 -12.87
N SER A 23 4.37 -0.81 -13.39
CA SER A 23 4.10 -2.09 -14.04
C SER A 23 4.97 -2.30 -15.28
N VAL A 24 5.14 -1.28 -16.11
CA VAL A 24 6.03 -1.32 -17.29
C VAL A 24 7.48 -1.52 -16.85
N ARG A 25 7.96 -0.76 -15.86
CA ARG A 25 9.31 -0.91 -15.32
C ARG A 25 9.54 -2.29 -14.68
N ALA A 26 8.56 -2.84 -13.97
CA ALA A 26 8.64 -4.17 -13.37
C ALA A 26 8.74 -5.28 -14.42
N ARG A 27 8.10 -5.11 -15.58
CA ARG A 27 8.21 -6.04 -16.72
C ARG A 27 9.58 -5.99 -17.39
N GLN A 28 10.22 -4.82 -17.39
CA GLN A 28 11.57 -4.63 -17.96
C GLN A 28 12.70 -5.09 -17.02
N ALA A 29 12.44 -5.21 -15.72
CA ALA A 29 13.44 -5.62 -14.74
C ALA A 29 13.72 -7.14 -14.78
N VAL A 30 14.98 -7.52 -14.58
CA VAL A 30 15.45 -8.93 -14.59
C VAL A 30 14.71 -9.76 -13.53
N LYS A 31 14.20 -10.93 -13.92
CA LYS A 31 13.55 -11.88 -13.00
C LYS A 31 14.49 -12.26 -11.85
N GLY A 32 13.99 -12.26 -10.61
CA GLY A 32 14.79 -12.54 -9.41
C GLY A 32 15.65 -11.37 -8.89
N SER A 33 15.76 -10.25 -9.60
CA SER A 33 16.53 -9.08 -9.12
C SER A 33 15.81 -8.36 -7.97
N ARG A 34 16.58 -7.83 -7.01
CA ARG A 34 16.06 -7.02 -5.88
C ARG A 34 15.20 -5.84 -6.38
N GLN A 35 15.57 -5.25 -7.52
CA GLN A 35 14.85 -4.16 -8.15
C GLN A 35 13.45 -4.58 -8.64
N ARG A 36 13.33 -5.74 -9.30
CA ARG A 36 12.02 -6.27 -9.71
C ARG A 36 11.13 -6.56 -8.51
N TYR A 37 11.68 -7.12 -7.44
CA TYR A 37 10.95 -7.36 -6.19
C TYR A 37 10.39 -6.06 -5.56
N VAL A 38 11.19 -4.99 -5.51
CA VAL A 38 10.74 -3.68 -5.00
C VAL A 38 9.66 -3.08 -5.90
N LEU A 39 9.84 -3.13 -7.22
CA LEU A 39 8.86 -2.60 -8.17
C LEU A 39 7.52 -3.36 -8.11
N LEU A 40 7.55 -4.69 -7.98
CA LEU A 40 6.33 -5.49 -7.80
C LEU A 40 5.61 -5.16 -6.49
N THR A 41 6.37 -4.90 -5.42
CA THR A 41 5.80 -4.43 -4.13
C THR A 41 5.12 -3.07 -4.28
N GLN A 42 5.80 -2.12 -4.91
CA GLN A 42 5.27 -0.77 -5.13
C GLN A 42 4.00 -0.82 -5.98
N ARG A 43 4.01 -1.60 -7.07
CA ARG A 43 2.82 -1.85 -7.89
C ARG A 43 1.68 -2.38 -7.04
N ARG A 44 1.94 -3.35 -6.16
CA ARG A 44 0.90 -3.98 -5.34
C ARG A 44 0.29 -3.03 -4.33
N ILE A 45 1.12 -2.20 -3.68
CA ILE A 45 0.65 -1.15 -2.75
C ILE A 45 -0.21 -0.14 -3.51
N LEU A 46 0.25 0.31 -4.67
CA LEU A 46 -0.50 1.26 -5.50
C LEU A 46 -1.83 0.68 -5.98
N SER A 47 -1.83 -0.56 -6.48
CA SER A 47 -3.04 -1.25 -6.92
C SER A 47 -4.08 -1.37 -5.80
N TRP A 48 -3.66 -1.79 -4.59
CA TRP A 48 -4.56 -1.83 -3.43
C TRP A 48 -5.04 -0.43 -3.01
N THR A 49 -4.20 0.60 -3.16
CA THR A 49 -4.60 1.99 -2.89
C THR A 49 -5.67 2.46 -3.87
N VAL A 50 -5.52 2.16 -5.16
CA VAL A 50 -6.52 2.44 -6.19
C VAL A 50 -7.83 1.71 -5.90
N ASN A 51 -7.78 0.43 -5.53
CA ASN A 51 -8.97 -0.36 -5.18
C ASN A 51 -9.72 0.22 -3.98
N ILE A 52 -8.99 0.60 -2.92
CA ILE A 52 -9.59 1.26 -1.74
C ILE A 52 -10.19 2.61 -2.14
N GLY A 53 -9.51 3.39 -2.99
CA GLY A 53 -10.01 4.67 -3.46
C GLY A 53 -11.32 4.54 -4.24
N PHE A 54 -11.42 3.56 -5.15
CA PHE A 54 -12.68 3.24 -5.84
C PHE A 54 -13.78 2.78 -4.88
N ALA A 55 -13.44 1.96 -3.88
CA ALA A 55 -14.40 1.51 -2.88
C ALA A 55 -14.95 2.68 -2.05
N VAL A 56 -14.06 3.56 -1.56
CA VAL A 56 -14.44 4.76 -0.80
C VAL A 56 -15.27 5.71 -1.65
N GLN A 57 -14.85 5.99 -2.90
CA GLN A 57 -15.62 6.84 -3.82
C GLN A 57 -17.01 6.26 -4.08
N GLY A 58 -17.12 4.95 -4.30
CA GLY A 58 -18.41 4.30 -4.52
C GLY A 58 -19.30 4.29 -3.28
N VAL A 59 -18.77 4.08 -2.08
CA VAL A 59 -19.53 4.19 -0.81
C VAL A 59 -20.02 5.62 -0.59
N ILE A 60 -19.14 6.61 -0.68
CA ILE A 60 -19.52 8.02 -0.53
C ILE A 60 -20.55 8.39 -1.60
N GLY A 61 -20.31 7.98 -2.84
CA GLY A 61 -21.21 8.20 -3.97
C GLY A 61 -22.61 7.62 -3.74
N LEU A 62 -22.71 6.42 -3.14
CA LEU A 62 -24.00 5.82 -2.79
C LEU A 62 -24.72 6.63 -1.72
N VAL A 63 -24.00 7.08 -0.69
CA VAL A 63 -24.57 7.88 0.41
C VAL A 63 -25.14 9.21 -0.10
N ILE A 64 -24.51 9.82 -1.10
CA ILE A 64 -24.95 11.11 -1.68
C ILE A 64 -25.82 10.94 -2.94
N GLY A 65 -26.22 9.72 -3.30
CA GLY A 65 -27.11 9.45 -4.44
C GLY A 65 -26.50 9.65 -5.83
N GLN A 66 -25.18 9.58 -5.98
CA GLN A 66 -24.51 9.68 -7.29
C GLN A 66 -24.80 8.45 -8.16
N PRO A 67 -25.20 8.64 -9.44
CA PRO A 67 -25.66 7.55 -10.31
C PRO A 67 -24.58 6.53 -10.69
N PHE A 68 -23.30 6.94 -10.68
CA PHE A 68 -22.17 6.08 -11.08
C PHE A 68 -21.44 5.43 -9.90
N SER A 69 -21.93 5.61 -8.67
CA SER A 69 -21.33 5.08 -7.44
C SER A 69 -21.24 3.54 -7.41
N VAL A 70 -22.28 2.87 -7.94
CA VAL A 70 -22.31 1.41 -8.09
C VAL A 70 -21.22 0.92 -9.03
N ILE A 71 -20.93 1.65 -10.10
CA ILE A 71 -19.87 1.30 -11.06
C ILE A 71 -18.50 1.36 -10.37
N SER A 72 -18.23 2.41 -9.58
CA SER A 72 -16.99 2.51 -8.80
C SER A 72 -16.80 1.33 -7.84
N LEU A 73 -17.88 0.87 -7.18
CA LEU A 73 -17.84 -0.32 -6.34
C LEU A 73 -17.57 -1.61 -7.12
N LEU A 74 -18.22 -1.78 -8.28
CA LEU A 74 -17.97 -2.92 -9.16
C LEU A 74 -16.52 -2.97 -9.64
N PHE A 75 -15.94 -1.81 -10.00
CA PHE A 75 -14.51 -1.72 -10.33
C PHE A 75 -13.62 -2.09 -9.15
N ALA A 76 -13.92 -1.60 -7.94
CA ALA A 76 -13.15 -1.95 -6.75
C ALA A 76 -13.15 -3.47 -6.48
N VAL A 77 -14.31 -4.13 -6.61
CA VAL A 77 -14.44 -5.58 -6.43
C VAL A 77 -13.70 -6.33 -7.54
N TYR A 78 -13.91 -5.95 -8.81
CA TYR A 78 -13.27 -6.59 -9.95
C TYR A 78 -11.74 -6.49 -9.88
N LEU A 79 -11.20 -5.29 -9.67
CA LEU A 79 -9.76 -5.06 -9.58
C LEU A 79 -9.16 -5.83 -8.40
N SER A 80 -9.81 -5.81 -7.24
CA SER A 80 -9.38 -6.59 -6.06
C SER A 80 -9.37 -8.09 -6.35
N TRP A 81 -10.40 -8.60 -7.03
CA TRP A 81 -10.46 -10.01 -7.42
C TRP A 81 -9.36 -10.40 -8.40
N THR A 82 -9.10 -9.57 -9.42
CA THR A 82 -8.01 -9.83 -10.37
C THR A 82 -6.64 -9.80 -9.69
N GLU A 83 -6.43 -8.92 -8.72
CA GLU A 83 -5.17 -8.79 -7.98
C GLU A 83 -4.92 -10.01 -7.08
N ILE A 84 -5.98 -10.58 -6.50
CA ILE A 84 -5.92 -11.83 -5.72
C ILE A 84 -5.68 -13.03 -6.66
N LYS A 85 -6.42 -13.13 -7.77
CA LYS A 85 -6.34 -14.28 -8.68
C LYS A 85 -5.00 -14.36 -9.42
N ASN A 86 -4.41 -13.22 -9.76
CA ASN A 86 -3.11 -13.15 -10.45
C ASN A 86 -1.91 -13.23 -9.49
N HIS A 87 -2.13 -13.58 -8.23
CA HIS A 87 -1.08 -13.78 -7.23
C HIS A 87 -0.34 -15.12 -7.42
N LYS A 88 0.30 -15.34 -8.57
CA LYS A 88 1.11 -16.54 -8.81
C LYS A 88 2.63 -16.29 -8.91
N ASP A 89 3.04 -15.04 -9.08
CA ASP A 89 4.47 -14.71 -9.28
C ASP A 89 5.18 -14.33 -7.97
N ASP A 90 6.21 -15.12 -7.64
CA ASP A 90 7.43 -14.86 -6.86
C ASP A 90 7.38 -14.20 -5.46
N ASP A 91 6.24 -13.68 -5.00
CA ASP A 91 6.16 -12.94 -3.74
C ASP A 91 4.94 -13.40 -2.92
N ASP A 92 5.17 -14.06 -1.79
CA ASP A 92 4.17 -14.31 -0.73
C ASP A 92 3.69 -12.98 -0.13
N TRP A 93 2.88 -12.26 -0.89
CA TRP A 93 2.47 -10.91 -0.56
C TRP A 93 1.63 -10.89 0.72
N PHE A 94 0.51 -11.62 0.74
CA PHE A 94 -0.41 -11.60 1.88
C PHE A 94 0.15 -12.33 3.10
N ASN A 95 0.85 -13.46 2.88
CA ASN A 95 1.33 -14.29 3.97
C ASN A 95 2.67 -13.84 4.56
N GLY A 96 3.54 -13.20 3.77
CA GLY A 96 4.88 -12.79 4.18
C GLY A 96 5.04 -11.27 4.22
N ARG A 97 5.02 -10.63 3.04
CA ARG A 97 5.49 -9.25 2.89
C ARG A 97 4.55 -8.23 3.54
N MET A 98 3.24 -8.39 3.38
CA MET A 98 2.23 -7.56 4.04
C MET A 98 2.40 -7.60 5.57
N LYS A 99 2.61 -8.79 6.15
CA LYS A 99 2.87 -8.92 7.59
C LYS A 99 4.15 -8.22 8.02
N LYS A 100 5.23 -8.28 7.22
CA LYS A 100 6.50 -7.56 7.51
C LYS A 100 6.30 -6.04 7.48
N ILE A 101 5.62 -5.52 6.45
CA ILE A 101 5.29 -4.10 6.34
C ILE A 101 4.44 -3.68 7.55
N TRP A 102 3.40 -4.44 7.86
CA TRP A 102 2.51 -4.15 9.00
C TRP A 102 3.23 -4.20 10.34
N LYS A 103 4.19 -5.13 10.52
CA LYS A 103 5.04 -5.17 11.72
C LYS A 103 5.93 -3.93 11.83
N GLY A 104 6.47 -3.45 10.71
CA GLY A 104 7.22 -2.20 10.65
C GLY A 104 6.37 -0.98 11.00
N VAL A 105 5.17 -0.89 10.40
CA VAL A 105 4.18 0.16 10.70
C VAL A 105 3.80 0.13 12.18
N LYS A 106 3.41 -1.04 12.71
CA LYS A 106 3.10 -1.20 14.14
C LYS A 106 4.26 -0.75 15.04
N LYS A 107 5.51 -1.01 14.65
CA LYS A 107 6.69 -0.59 15.41
C LYS A 107 6.89 0.93 15.35
N ALA A 108 6.63 1.56 14.21
CA ALA A 108 6.73 3.02 14.04
C ALA A 108 5.65 3.77 14.83
N PHE A 109 4.47 3.17 14.99
CA PHE A 109 3.37 3.71 15.81
C PHE A 109 3.37 3.18 17.25
N ALA A 110 4.30 2.30 17.62
CA ALA A 110 4.46 1.87 19.00
C ALA A 110 5.11 3.01 19.81
N PRO A 111 4.66 3.26 21.04
CA PRO A 111 5.29 4.25 21.90
C PRO A 111 6.77 3.90 22.08
N PRO A 112 7.67 4.90 22.07
CA PRO A 112 9.10 4.65 22.21
C PRO A 112 9.36 3.91 23.52
N ILE A 113 9.88 2.69 23.40
CA ILE A 113 10.37 1.94 24.56
C ILE A 113 11.55 2.75 25.10
N LYS A 114 11.37 3.37 26.27
CA LYS A 114 12.47 3.98 27.03
C LYS A 114 13.43 2.85 27.37
N ILE A 115 14.50 2.71 26.59
CA ILE A 115 15.61 1.82 26.93
C ILE A 115 16.21 2.41 28.21
N PRO A 116 16.22 1.67 29.34
CA PRO A 116 16.90 2.13 30.54
C PRO A 116 18.35 2.43 30.17
N ALA A 117 18.84 3.62 30.51
CA ALA A 117 20.23 3.96 30.32
C ALA A 117 21.11 2.87 30.95
N PRO A 118 22.19 2.42 30.29
CA PRO A 118 23.10 1.44 30.87
C PRO A 118 23.56 1.97 32.24
N ALA A 119 23.44 1.11 33.26
CA ALA A 119 23.81 1.44 34.62
C ALA A 119 25.26 1.96 34.65
N PRO A 120 25.56 3.02 35.42
CA PRO A 120 26.91 3.54 35.53
C PRO A 120 27.84 2.41 36.00
N SER A 121 28.90 2.18 35.23
CA SER A 121 29.95 1.23 35.61
C SER A 121 30.58 1.69 36.93
N PRO A 122 30.82 0.79 37.90
CA PRO A 122 31.50 1.16 39.14
C PRO A 122 32.88 1.74 38.79
N SER A 123 33.15 2.94 39.28
CA SER A 123 34.44 3.62 39.13
C SER A 123 35.55 2.76 39.75
N PRO A 124 36.69 2.55 39.07
CA PRO A 124 37.80 1.82 39.65
C PRO A 124 38.32 2.59 40.88
N VAL A 125 38.23 1.97 42.04
CA VAL A 125 38.85 2.45 43.27
C VAL A 125 40.35 2.20 43.13
N PHE A 126 41.12 3.23 42.79
CA PHE A 126 42.55 3.25 43.05
C PHE A 126 42.75 3.90 44.41
N GLY A 127 43.13 3.10 45.40
CA GLY A 127 43.44 3.51 46.78
C GLY A 127 43.98 2.33 47.56
#